data_AF-A0A7Y2YJW6-F1
#
_entry.id   AF-A0A7Y2YJW6-F1
#
_cell.length_a   1.000
_cell.length_b   1.000
_cell.length_c   1.000
_cell.angle_alpha   90.00
_cell.angle_beta   90.00
_cell.angle_gamma   90.00
#
_symmetry.space_group_name_H-M   'P 1'
#
loop_
_entity.id
_entity.type
_entity.pdbx_description
1 polymer ?
#
loop_
_entity_poly.entity_id
_entity_poly.type
_entity_poly.pdbx_seq_one_letter_code
_entity_poly.pdbx_strand_id
1 'polypeptide(L)'
;MSDLTTVRLREPYLILIGGESEPTYAKTGFGLVQWCPEKVAGQLRFPGCGVDLGVPDLPLEQAIRSGVGSLVIGVAPVGGAIPESWWQVIEQAARAGLD
;
A
#
# COMPACT_ATOMS: atom_id res chain seq x y z
N MET A 1 -15.42 -23.48 -20.97
CA MET A 1 -14.50 -22.34 -20.82
C MET A 1 -15.02 -21.54 -19.64
N SER A 2 -14.26 -21.46 -18.56
CA SER A 2 -14.62 -20.68 -17.37
C SER A 2 -14.39 -19.20 -17.65
N ASP A 3 -15.32 -18.34 -17.24
CA ASP A 3 -15.14 -16.88 -17.30
C ASP A 3 -13.95 -16.48 -16.43
N LEU A 4 -13.03 -15.69 -17.00
CA LEU A 4 -11.92 -15.12 -16.26
C LEU A 4 -12.43 -13.93 -15.44
N THR A 5 -12.24 -13.98 -14.11
CA THR A 5 -12.53 -12.84 -13.25
C THR A 5 -11.51 -11.74 -13.52
N THR A 6 -11.99 -10.58 -13.98
CA THR A 6 -11.15 -9.39 -14.14
C THR A 6 -11.25 -8.54 -12.88
N VAL A 7 -10.13 -8.39 -12.17
CA VAL A 7 -10.02 -7.48 -11.02
C VAL A 7 -9.45 -6.15 -11.51
N ARG A 8 -10.10 -5.04 -11.13
CA ARG A 8 -9.59 -3.68 -11.34
C ARG A 8 -9.45 -3.00 -9.99
N LEU A 9 -8.25 -2.57 -9.65
CA LEU A 9 -7.98 -1.76 -8.46
C LEU A 9 -8.38 -0.31 -8.73
N ARG A 10 -9.03 0.34 -7.76
CA ARG A 10 -9.43 1.74 -7.84
C ARG A 10 -8.27 2.66 -7.50
N GLU A 11 -8.00 3.59 -8.40
CA GLU A 11 -7.01 4.66 -8.23
C GLU A 11 -7.63 5.85 -7.49
N PRO A 12 -6.82 6.66 -6.77
CA PRO A 12 -5.39 6.50 -6.55
C PRO A 12 -5.08 5.50 -5.42
N TYR A 13 -3.84 5.02 -5.36
CA TYR A 13 -3.34 4.00 -4.45
C TYR A 13 -2.62 4.61 -3.25
N LEU A 14 -2.91 4.10 -2.05
CA LEU A 14 -2.06 4.28 -0.88
C LEU A 14 -1.13 3.07 -0.77
N ILE A 15 0.19 3.30 -0.74
CA ILE A 15 1.17 2.21 -0.66
C ILE A 15 1.53 1.94 0.80
N LEU A 16 1.11 0.80 1.36
CA LEU A 16 1.51 0.36 2.70
C LEU A 16 2.90 -0.28 2.64
N ILE A 17 3.85 0.33 3.34
CA ILE A 17 5.23 -0.15 3.52
C ILE A 17 5.44 -0.67 4.95
N GLY A 18 4.57 -0.25 5.88
CA GLY A 18 4.66 -0.60 7.29
C GLY A 18 6.01 -0.23 7.88
N GLY A 19 6.65 -1.16 8.59
CA GLY A 19 7.94 -0.97 9.27
C GLY A 19 9.16 -1.52 8.53
N GLU A 20 9.10 -1.66 7.19
CA GLU A 20 10.22 -2.22 6.41
C GLU A 20 11.48 -1.36 6.51
N SER A 21 12.64 -2.01 6.62
CA SER A 21 13.95 -1.37 6.66
C SER A 21 14.79 -1.64 5.41
N GLU A 22 14.50 -2.71 4.67
CA GLU A 22 15.25 -3.14 3.50
C GLU A 22 14.55 -2.73 2.19
N PRO A 23 15.15 -1.82 1.39
CA PRO A 23 14.54 -1.34 0.14
C PRO A 23 14.24 -2.45 -0.87
N THR A 24 14.99 -3.56 -0.83
CA THR A 24 14.81 -4.70 -1.73
C THR A 24 13.45 -5.40 -1.55
N TYR A 25 12.87 -5.36 -0.34
CA TYR A 25 11.54 -5.89 -0.08
C TYR A 25 10.42 -4.94 -0.54
N ALA A 26 10.71 -3.66 -0.74
CA ALA A 26 9.76 -2.64 -1.20
C ALA A 26 9.69 -2.49 -2.73
N LYS A 27 10.21 -3.46 -3.49
CA LYS A 27 10.24 -3.41 -4.96
C LYS A 27 8.87 -3.16 -5.61
N THR A 28 7.78 -3.64 -5.00
CA THR A 28 6.41 -3.38 -5.48
C THR A 28 6.06 -1.91 -5.34
N GLY A 29 6.30 -1.32 -4.17
CA GLY A 29 6.08 0.11 -3.92
C GLY A 29 6.94 1.00 -4.82
N PHE A 30 8.24 0.72 -4.92
CA PHE A 30 9.12 1.45 -5.84
C PHE A 30 8.68 1.32 -7.30
N GLY A 31 8.24 0.11 -7.72
CA GLY A 31 7.71 -0.11 -9.05
C GLY A 31 6.50 0.74 -9.37
N LEU A 32 5.53 0.84 -8.44
CA LEU A 32 4.35 1.69 -8.62
C LEU A 32 4.71 3.17 -8.75
N VAL A 33 5.61 3.66 -7.91
CA VAL A 33 6.09 5.06 -7.98
C VAL A 33 6.86 5.33 -9.26
N GLN A 34 7.68 4.37 -9.72
CA GLN A 34 8.48 4.54 -10.93
C GLN A 34 7.64 4.50 -12.21
N TRP A 35 6.70 3.56 -12.30
CA TRP A 35 6.03 3.24 -13.57
C TRP A 35 4.63 3.84 -13.70
N CYS A 36 3.96 4.18 -12.60
CA CYS A 36 2.66 4.83 -12.60
C CYS A 36 2.53 5.85 -11.44
N PRO A 37 3.44 6.84 -11.35
CA PRO A 37 3.44 7.82 -10.27
C PRO A 37 2.11 8.58 -10.14
N GLU A 38 1.40 8.80 -11.26
CA GLU A 38 0.11 9.48 -11.30
C GLU A 38 -1.00 8.74 -10.55
N LYS A 39 -0.80 7.44 -10.30
CA LYS A 39 -1.74 6.58 -9.58
C LYS A 39 -1.45 6.52 -8.10
N VAL A 40 -0.32 7.07 -7.62
CA VAL A 40 0.10 6.97 -6.23
C VAL A 40 -0.32 8.21 -5.46
N ALA A 41 -1.20 8.05 -4.47
CA ALA A 41 -1.60 9.14 -3.58
C ALA A 41 -0.54 9.44 -2.51
N GLY A 42 0.23 8.44 -2.11
CA GLY A 42 1.26 8.54 -1.09
C GLY A 42 1.66 7.19 -0.51
N GLN A 43 2.45 7.24 0.55
CA GLN A 43 2.92 6.07 1.28
C GLN A 43 2.41 6.06 2.73
N LEU A 44 2.17 4.87 3.26
CA LEU A 44 1.84 4.65 4.66
C LEU A 44 2.97 3.84 5.32
N ARG A 45 3.64 4.48 6.29
CA ARG A 45 4.76 3.93 7.05
C ARG A 45 4.42 3.83 8.53
N PHE A 46 4.97 2.81 9.18
CA PHE A 46 4.89 2.65 10.63
C PHE A 46 6.13 3.25 11.31
N PRO A 47 6.06 3.57 12.61
CA PRO A 47 7.22 4.04 13.35
C PRO A 47 8.43 3.12 13.18
N GLY A 48 9.60 3.69 12.87
CA GLY A 48 10.84 2.93 12.65
C GLY A 48 11.04 2.38 11.24
N CYS A 49 10.14 2.66 10.29
CA CYS A 49 10.33 2.32 8.88
C CYS A 49 11.59 3.00 8.32
N GLY A 50 12.48 2.21 7.73
CA GLY A 50 13.74 2.68 7.12
C GLY A 50 13.62 2.94 5.62
N VAL A 51 12.51 2.53 5.00
CA VAL A 51 12.26 2.71 3.57
C VAL A 51 11.47 3.99 3.29
N ASP A 52 11.87 4.70 2.24
CA ASP A 52 11.18 5.87 1.70
C ASP A 52 11.00 5.68 0.18
N LEU A 53 9.79 5.88 -0.33
CA LEU A 53 9.51 5.75 -1.78
C LEU A 53 9.65 7.09 -2.51
N GLY A 54 9.91 8.18 -1.79
CA GLY A 54 10.00 9.54 -2.35
C GLY A 54 8.63 10.17 -2.66
N VAL A 55 7.56 9.69 -2.02
CA VAL A 55 6.19 10.23 -2.15
C VAL A 55 5.69 10.73 -0.78
N PRO A 56 4.64 11.57 -0.72
CA PRO A 56 4.15 12.07 0.57
C PRO A 56 3.74 10.95 1.51
N ASP A 57 4.08 11.09 2.80
CA ASP A 57 3.45 10.28 3.85
C ASP A 57 1.98 10.65 3.96
N LEU A 58 1.11 9.65 3.88
CA LEU A 58 -0.33 9.81 3.89
C LEU A 58 -0.95 8.83 4.90
N PRO A 59 -1.35 9.31 6.09
CA PRO A 59 -2.07 8.51 7.07
C PRO A 59 -3.37 7.93 6.50
N LEU A 60 -3.77 6.73 6.95
CA LEU A 60 -4.95 6.04 6.42
C LEU A 60 -6.22 6.92 6.49
N GLU A 61 -6.45 7.62 7.59
CA GLU A 61 -7.62 8.49 7.76
C GLU A 61 -7.62 9.66 6.78
N GLN A 62 -6.43 10.16 6.41
CA GLN A 62 -6.31 11.20 5.40
C GLN A 62 -6.52 10.62 4.00
N ALA A 63 -5.95 9.46 3.70
CA ALA A 63 -6.17 8.75 2.44
C ALA A 63 -7.66 8.49 2.16
N ILE A 64 -8.39 8.00 3.16
CA ILE A 64 -9.84 7.77 3.07
C ILE A 64 -10.58 9.08 2.75
N ARG A 65 -10.30 10.15 3.49
CA ARG A 65 -10.95 11.46 3.26
C ARG A 65 -10.60 12.07 1.90
N SER A 66 -9.41 11.77 1.38
CA SER A 66 -8.95 12.22 0.07
C SER A 66 -9.46 11.35 -1.10
N GLY A 67 -10.24 10.30 -0.82
CA GLY A 67 -10.83 9.45 -1.85
C GLY A 67 -9.86 8.46 -2.49
N VAL A 68 -8.83 8.00 -1.77
CA VAL A 68 -7.99 6.86 -2.18
C VAL A 68 -8.87 5.64 -2.43
N GLY A 69 -8.62 4.95 -3.55
CA GLY A 69 -9.43 3.83 -4.00
C GLY A 69 -8.96 2.47 -3.47
N SER A 70 -7.64 2.26 -3.35
CA SER A 70 -7.05 0.97 -2.95
C SER A 70 -5.91 1.13 -1.95
N LEU A 71 -5.78 0.18 -1.04
CA LEU A 71 -4.59 0.01 -0.21
C LEU A 71 -3.69 -1.07 -0.84
N VAL A 72 -2.54 -0.67 -1.36
CA VAL A 72 -1.60 -1.63 -1.98
C VAL A 72 -0.48 -1.98 -1.01
N ILE A 73 -0.31 -3.27 -0.74
CA ILE A 73 0.83 -3.78 0.02
C ILE A 73 2.10 -3.65 -0.84
N GLY A 74 2.90 -2.63 -0.54
CA GLY A 74 4.07 -2.24 -1.34
C GLY A 74 5.33 -3.05 -1.06
N VAL A 75 5.28 -3.98 -0.11
CA VAL A 75 6.44 -4.78 0.33
C VAL A 75 6.13 -6.27 0.33
N ALA A 76 7.18 -7.09 0.28
CA ALA A 76 7.12 -8.52 0.49
C ALA A 76 8.16 -8.93 1.55
N PRO A 77 7.80 -8.96 2.85
CA PRO A 77 8.71 -9.30 3.93
C PRO A 77 9.21 -10.75 3.82
N VAL A 78 10.37 -11.01 4.42
CA VAL A 78 10.94 -12.37 4.50
C VAL A 78 9.96 -13.31 5.20
N GLY A 79 9.76 -14.50 4.62
CA GLY A 79 8.86 -15.53 5.16
C GLY A 79 7.41 -15.40 4.69
N GLY A 80 7.03 -14.32 3.99
CA GLY A 80 5.75 -14.21 3.30
C GLY A 80 4.53 -14.00 4.21
N ALA A 81 4.74 -13.71 5.49
CA ALA A 81 3.68 -13.41 6.44
C ALA A 81 3.45 -11.89 6.55
N ILE A 82 2.19 -11.49 6.73
CA ILE A 82 1.83 -10.14 7.13
C ILE A 82 2.07 -10.01 8.66
N PRO A 83 2.87 -9.04 9.12
CA PRO A 83 3.07 -8.85 10.55
C PRO A 83 1.77 -8.45 11.27
N GLU A 84 1.57 -8.93 12.49
CA GLU A 84 0.35 -8.69 13.28
C GLU A 84 -0.02 -7.21 13.42
N SER A 85 0.99 -6.33 13.52
CA SER A 85 0.80 -4.88 13.62
C SER A 85 0.15 -4.23 12.40
N TRP A 86 0.05 -4.94 11.26
CA TRP A 86 -0.50 -4.42 10.02
C TRP A 86 -2.01 -4.64 9.93
N TRP A 87 -2.52 -5.70 10.55
CA TRP A 87 -3.91 -6.14 10.39
C TRP A 87 -4.91 -5.06 10.78
N GLN A 88 -4.64 -4.30 11.84
CA GLN A 88 -5.50 -3.18 12.22
C GLN A 88 -5.71 -2.18 11.08
N VAL A 89 -4.63 -1.80 10.37
CA VAL A 89 -4.68 -0.86 9.24
C VAL A 89 -5.38 -1.48 8.04
N ILE A 90 -5.08 -2.75 7.73
CA ILE A 90 -5.68 -3.47 6.60
C ILE A 90 -7.19 -3.62 6.79
N GLU A 91 -7.63 -4.03 7.98
CA GLU A 91 -9.06 -4.16 8.29
C GLU A 91 -9.77 -2.81 8.26
N GLN A 92 -9.15 -1.75 8.77
CA GLN A 92 -9.73 -0.40 8.72
C GLN A 92 -9.89 0.10 7.29
N ALA A 93 -8.89 -0.12 6.42
CA ALA A 93 -8.98 0.22 5.00
C ALA A 93 -10.11 -0.54 4.30
N ALA A 94 -10.20 -1.85 4.52
CA ALA A 94 -11.26 -2.68 3.97
C ALA A 94 -12.66 -2.25 4.45
N ARG A 95 -12.82 -1.96 5.74
CA ARG A 95 -14.09 -1.44 6.31
C ARG A 95 -14.46 -0.05 5.78
N ALA A 96 -13.47 0.76 5.44
CA ALA A 96 -13.66 2.05 4.78
C ALA A 96 -13.96 1.92 3.28
N GLY A 97 -13.94 0.71 2.74
CA GLY A 97 -14.25 0.44 1.34
C GLY A 97 -13.12 0.78 0.39
N LEU A 98 -11.85 0.69 0.83
CA LEU A 98 -10.71 0.57 -0.08
C LEU A 98 -10.64 -0.86 -0.60
N ASP A 99 -10.17 -1.04 -1.85
CA ASP A 99 -9.76 -2.35 -2.37
C ASP A 99 -8.53 -2.90 -1.63
#